data_AF-A0A3L7QKK7-F1
#
_entry.id   AF-A0A3L7QKK7-F1
#
_cell.length_a   1.000
_cell.length_b   1.000
_cell.length_c   1.000
_cell.angle_alpha   90.00
_cell.angle_beta   90.00
_cell.angle_gamma   90.00
#
_symmetry.space_group_name_H-M   'P 1'
#
loop_
_entity.id
_entity.type
_entity.pdbx_description
1 polymer ?
#
loop_
_entity_poly.entity_id
_entity_poly.type
_entity_poly.pdbx_seq_one_letter_code
_entity_poly.pdbx_strand_id
1 'polypeptide(L)'
;MQPGNIVAASGRLQEAALQLQLAWSTTRDLWNDSASHRFEEEHLRPMFEAINVALPALSQLAQAMQQAAVQCREPGEHAGL
;
A
#
# COMPACT_ATOMS: atom_id res chain seq x y z
N MET A 1 11.01 -11.59 -7.88
CA MET A 1 10.04 -10.48 -7.77
C MET A 1 10.66 -9.23 -8.37
N GLN A 2 10.02 -8.58 -9.33
CA GLN A 2 10.51 -7.31 -9.88
C GLN A 2 10.02 -6.14 -8.99
N PRO A 3 10.89 -5.19 -8.62
CA PRO A 3 10.52 -4.02 -7.81
C PRO A 3 9.34 -3.24 -8.41
N GLY A 4 9.28 -3.15 -9.74
CA GLY A 4 8.18 -2.50 -10.46
C GLY A 4 6.80 -3.13 -10.22
N ASN A 5 6.73 -4.44 -9.91
CA ASN A 5 5.45 -5.08 -9.59
C ASN A 5 4.95 -4.69 -8.19
N ILE A 6 5.85 -4.43 -7.24
CA ILE A 6 5.50 -3.99 -5.87
C ILE A 6 4.96 -2.56 -5.90
N VAL A 7 5.61 -1.67 -6.66
CA VAL A 7 5.14 -0.29 -6.83
C VAL A 7 3.77 -0.26 -7.50
N ALA A 8 3.58 -1.02 -8.59
CA ALA A 8 2.29 -1.09 -9.28
C ALA A 8 1.18 -1.68 -8.39
N ALA A 9 1.48 -2.72 -7.61
CA ALA A 9 0.53 -3.31 -6.67
C ALA A 9 0.14 -2.34 -5.55
N SER A 10 1.10 -1.55 -5.04
CA SER A 10 0.86 -0.54 -4.01
C SER A 10 -0.05 0.58 -4.54
N GLY A 11 0.17 1.03 -5.78
CA GLY A 11 -0.69 2.02 -6.43
C GLY A 11 -2.13 1.53 -6.58
N ARG A 12 -2.33 0.28 -7.03
CA ARG A 12 -3.68 -0.31 -7.12
C ARG A 12 -4.35 -0.44 -5.76
N LEU A 13 -3.60 -0.79 -4.72
CA LEU A 13 -4.14 -0.87 -3.35
C LEU A 13 -4.61 0.51 -2.86
N GLN A 14 -3.82 1.55 -3.10
CA GLN A 14 -4.19 2.92 -2.75
C GLN A 14 -5.44 3.39 -3.49
N GLU A 15 -5.52 3.11 -4.81
CA GLU A 15 -6.69 3.45 -5.61
C GLU A 15 -7.96 2.73 -5.13
N ALA A 16 -7.87 1.43 -4.86
CA ALA A 16 -8.98 0.64 -4.34
C ALA A 16 -9.45 1.16 -2.96
N ALA A 17 -8.52 1.56 -2.10
CA ALA A 17 -8.85 2.15 -0.79
C ALA A 17 -9.62 3.47 -0.96
N LEU A 18 -9.19 4.34 -1.88
CA LEU A 18 -9.89 5.59 -2.19
C LEU A 18 -11.30 5.35 -2.74
N GLN A 19 -11.45 4.38 -3.66
CA GLN A 19 -12.76 4.02 -4.20
C GLN A 19 -13.69 3.47 -3.12
N LEU A 20 -13.18 2.66 -2.19
CA LEU A 20 -13.95 2.17 -1.05
C LEU A 20 -14.41 3.31 -0.14
N GLN A 21 -13.53 4.27 0.15
CA GLN A 21 -13.87 5.43 0.98
C GLN A 21 -14.97 6.28 0.33
N LEU A 22 -14.89 6.50 -0.99
CA LEU A 22 -15.91 7.21 -1.76
C LEU A 22 -17.25 6.46 -1.72
N ALA A 23 -17.23 5.15 -2.00
CA ALA A 23 -18.42 4.32 -1.97
C ALA A 23 -19.07 4.28 -0.58
N TRP A 24 -18.25 4.25 0.48
CA TRP A 24 -18.73 4.32 1.85
C TRP A 24 -19.40 5.67 2.15
N SER A 25 -18.80 6.79 1.72
CA SER A 25 -19.40 8.12 1.87
C SER A 25 -20.80 8.19 1.25
N THR A 26 -20.95 7.72 0.00
CA THR A 26 -22.25 7.67 -0.67
C THR A 26 -23.22 6.72 0.03
N THR A 27 -22.73 5.59 0.55
CA THR A 27 -23.56 4.64 1.31
C THR A 27 -24.09 5.29 2.58
N ARG A 28 -23.25 6.08 3.28
CA ARG A 28 -23.64 6.79 4.51
C ARG A 28 -24.72 7.84 4.31
N ASP A 29 -24.85 8.40 3.10
CA ASP A 29 -25.94 9.34 2.79
C ASP A 29 -27.32 8.67 2.90
N LEU A 30 -27.39 7.36 2.63
CA LEU A 30 -28.61 6.55 2.68
C LEU A 30 -28.70 5.68 3.94
N TRP A 31 -27.56 5.28 4.50
CA TRP A 31 -27.45 4.37 5.64
C TRP A 31 -26.62 5.00 6.77
N ASN A 32 -27.29 5.75 7.64
CA ASN A 32 -26.67 6.51 8.73
C ASN A 32 -27.22 6.12 10.12
N ASP A 33 -27.50 4.84 10.33
CA ASP A 33 -27.97 4.32 11.61
C ASP A 33 -26.81 3.85 12.51
N SER A 34 -27.14 3.28 13.66
CA SER A 34 -26.13 2.74 14.59
C SER A 34 -25.37 1.52 14.02
N ALA A 35 -25.96 0.77 13.09
CA ALA A 35 -25.30 -0.35 12.45
C ALA A 35 -24.23 0.12 11.46
N SER A 36 -24.50 1.19 10.70
CA SER A 36 -23.51 1.76 9.79
C SER A 36 -22.32 2.36 10.54
N HIS A 37 -22.55 2.97 11.70
CA HIS A 37 -21.48 3.47 12.57
C HIS A 37 -20.62 2.31 13.09
N ARG A 38 -21.24 1.23 13.59
CA ARG A 38 -20.50 0.04 14.01
C ARG A 38 -19.69 -0.58 12.88
N PHE A 39 -20.26 -0.65 11.67
CA PHE A 39 -19.56 -1.20 10.52
C PHE A 39 -18.30 -0.39 10.19
N GLU A 40 -18.39 0.94 10.21
CA GLU A 40 -17.23 1.81 9.97
C GLU A 40 -16.14 1.60 11.02
N GLU A 41 -16.52 1.59 12.30
CA GLU A 41 -15.61 1.44 13.44
C GLU A 41 -14.94 0.07 13.48
N GLU A 42 -15.71 -1.00 13.28
CA GLU A 42 -15.25 -2.39 13.45
C GLU A 42 -14.51 -2.93 12.21
N HIS A 43 -14.75 -2.36 11.02
CA HIS A 43 -14.21 -2.90 9.77
C HIS A 43 -13.45 -1.89 8.92
N LEU A 44 -14.05 -0.74 8.61
CA LEU A 44 -13.45 0.20 7.67
C LEU A 44 -12.25 0.92 8.26
N ARG A 45 -12.39 1.48 9.47
CA ARG A 45 -11.31 2.18 10.17
C ARG A 45 -10.06 1.31 10.37
N PRO A 46 -10.14 0.10 10.96
CA PRO A 46 -8.95 -0.73 11.16
C PRO A 46 -8.31 -1.17 9.83
N MET A 47 -9.12 -1.39 8.79
CA MET A 47 -8.61 -1.71 7.46
C MET A 47 -7.84 -0.52 6.85
N PHE A 48 -8.38 0.70 6.93
CA PHE A 48 -7.69 1.89 6.42
C PHE A 48 -6.40 2.18 7.19
N GLU A 49 -6.39 1.98 8.52
CA GLU A 49 -5.18 2.06 9.33
C GLU A 49 -4.12 1.05 8.88
N ALA A 50 -4.51 -0.21 8.66
CA ALA A 50 -3.61 -1.24 8.16
C ALA A 50 -3.04 -0.90 6.77
N ILE A 51 -3.86 -0.36 5.87
CA ILE A 51 -3.42 0.08 4.53
C ILE A 51 -2.43 1.26 4.64
N ASN A 52 -2.71 2.22 5.52
CA ASN A 52 -1.82 3.37 5.77
C ASN A 52 -0.45 2.95 6.32
N VAL A 53 -0.38 1.85 7.07
CA VAL A 53 0.89 1.26 7.52
C VAL A 53 1.57 0.46 6.40
N ALA A 54 0.79 -0.29 5.61
CA ALA A 54 1.32 -1.17 4.58
C ALA A 54 1.92 -0.41 3.38
N LEU A 55 1.30 0.67 2.92
CA LEU A 55 1.75 1.41 1.74
C LEU A 55 3.19 1.97 1.88
N PRO A 56 3.56 2.64 2.99
CA PRO A 56 4.94 3.06 3.23
C PRO A 56 5.92 1.88 3.29
N ALA A 57 5.53 0.77 3.94
CA ALA A 57 6.37 -0.42 4.05
C ALA A 57 6.65 -1.05 2.68
N LEU A 58 5.64 -1.12 1.80
CA LEU A 58 5.80 -1.60 0.43
C LEU A 58 6.70 -0.69 -0.41
N SER A 59 6.61 0.63 -0.21
CA SER A 59 7.50 1.60 -0.85
C SER A 59 8.96 1.39 -0.43
N GLN A 60 9.21 1.24 0.87
CA GLN A 60 10.55 0.96 1.41
C GLN A 60 11.10 -0.37 0.88
N LEU A 61 10.25 -1.41 0.82
CA LEU A 61 10.63 -2.71 0.27
C LEU A 61 11.04 -2.58 -1.21
N ALA A 62 10.27 -1.87 -2.03
CA ALA A 62 10.58 -1.64 -3.43
C ALA A 62 11.92 -0.91 -3.61
N GLN A 63 12.19 0.09 -2.77
CA GLN A 63 13.47 0.82 -2.77
C GLN A 63 14.64 -0.08 -2.40
N ALA A 64 14.52 -0.88 -1.32
CA ALA A 64 15.55 -1.80 -0.89
C ALA A 64 15.88 -2.85 -1.97
N MET A 65 14.85 -3.38 -2.64
CA MET A 65 15.05 -4.32 -3.74
C MET A 65 15.72 -3.67 -4.96
N GLN A 66 15.37 -2.41 -5.27
CA GLN A 66 16.01 -1.66 -6.36
C GLN A 66 17.48 -1.42 -6.05
N GLN A 67 17.82 -1.03 -4.82
CA GLN A 67 19.21 -0.82 -4.38
C GLN A 67 20.01 -2.13 -4.44
N ALA A 68 19.47 -3.23 -3.93
CA ALA A 68 20.11 -4.54 -4.01
C ALA A 68 20.34 -4.97 -5.46
N ALA A 69 19.38 -4.73 -6.36
CA ALA A 69 19.53 -5.05 -7.78
C ALA A 69 20.64 -4.22 -8.46
N VAL A 70 20.84 -2.96 -8.06
CA VAL A 70 21.94 -2.11 -8.54
C VAL A 70 23.28 -2.63 -8.01
N GLN A 71 23.40 -2.85 -6.71
CA GLN A 71 24.64 -3.33 -6.07
C GLN A 71 25.08 -4.69 -6.60
N CYS A 72 24.15 -5.60 -6.90
CA CYS A 72 24.48 -6.90 -7.50
C CYS A 72 24.82 -6.81 -9.00
N ARG A 73 24.45 -5.72 -9.69
CA ARG A 73 24.75 -5.52 -11.10
C ARG A 73 26.16 -4.92 -11.31
N GLU A 74 26.72 -4.24 -10.33
CA GLU A 74 28.10 -3.74 -10.34
C GLU A 74 29.05 -4.87 -9.90
N PRO A 75 29.73 -5.58 -10.81
CA PRO A 75 30.76 -6.52 -10.43
C PRO A 75 31.99 -5.71 -9.98
N GLY A 76 32.53 -6.04 -8.82
CA GLY A 76 33.59 -5.30 -8.13
C GLY A 76 34.66 -4.68 -9.04
N GLU A 77 34.68 -3.35 -9.08
CA GLU A 77 35.79 -2.54 -9.61
C GLU A 77 37.01 -2.55 -8.66
N HIS A 78 37.11 -3.54 -7.75
CA HIS A 78 38.20 -3.71 -6.77
C HIS A 78 38.81 -5.12 -6.82
N ALA A 79 38.86 -5.76 -7.99
CA ALA A 79 39.88 -6.78 -8.28
C ALA A 79 41.10 -6.09 -8.92
N GLY A 80 41.69 -5.16 -8.18
CA GLY A 80 42.89 -4.43 -8.57
C GLY A 80 43.87 -4.41 -7.42
N LEU A 81 44.42 -5.58 -7.09
CA LEU A 81 45.74 -5.79 -6.46
C LEU A 81 46.25 -7.18 -6.85
#